data_AF-A0A946KLW2-F1
#
_entry.id   AF-A0A946KLW2-F1
#
_cell.length_a   1.000
_cell.length_b   1.000
_cell.length_c   1.000
_cell.angle_alpha   90.00
_cell.angle_beta   90.00
_cell.angle_gamma   90.00
#
_symmetry.space_group_name_H-M   'P 1'
#
loop_
_entity.id
_entity.type
_entity.pdbx_description
1 polymer ?
#
loop_
_entity_poly.entity_id
_entity_poly.type
_entity_poly.pdbx_seq_one_letter_code
_entity_poly.pdbx_strand_id
1 'polypeptide(L)' 'SPVDVASRSHMNIVFRLPDEDLEKRFVAEAAAAGMVNLKGHRSVGGIRASVYNAMPVESVQTLVGFMADFRSANA' A
#
# COMPACT_ATOMS: atom_id res chain seq x y z
N SER A 1 4.69 -5.54 -9.16
CA SER A 1 5.18 -4.20 -8.75
C SER A 1 5.61 -3.46 -10.00
N PRO A 2 5.34 -2.15 -10.13
CA PRO A 2 5.63 -1.39 -11.34
C PRO A 2 7.11 -0.96 -11.48
N VAL A 3 8.00 -1.42 -10.59
CA VAL A 3 9.42 -1.01 -10.55
C VAL A 3 10.32 -2.25 -10.58
N ASP A 4 11.45 -2.15 -11.29
CA ASP A 4 12.51 -3.18 -11.30
C ASP A 4 13.00 -3.48 -9.87
N VAL A 5 13.33 -4.74 -9.60
CA VAL A 5 13.80 -5.22 -8.30
C VAL A 5 15.01 -4.43 -7.80
N ALA A 6 16.00 -4.17 -8.66
CA ALA A 6 17.23 -3.48 -8.29
C ALA A 6 17.02 -1.97 -8.04
N SER A 7 15.88 -1.42 -8.44
CA SER A 7 15.53 0.00 -8.32
C SER A 7 14.43 0.28 -7.29
N ARG A 8 14.07 -0.72 -6.47
CA ARG A 8 13.03 -0.55 -5.44
C ARG A 8 13.50 0.43 -4.38
N SER A 9 12.70 1.47 -4.15
CA SER A 9 12.94 2.43 -3.08
C SER A 9 12.70 1.78 -1.71
N HIS A 10 13.60 2.04 -0.77
CA HIS A 10 13.39 1.73 0.65
C HIS A 10 12.43 2.69 1.34
N MET A 11 12.10 3.83 0.71
CA MET A 11 11.31 4.91 1.32
C MET A 11 9.90 5.03 0.74
N ASN A 12 9.73 4.75 -0.55
CA ASN A 12 8.44 4.87 -1.23
C ASN A 12 8.12 3.59 -1.98
N ILE A 13 7.39 2.70 -1.32
CA ILE A 13 6.99 1.42 -1.90
C ILE A 13 5.71 1.61 -2.70
N VAL A 14 5.75 1.25 -3.98
CA VAL A 14 4.60 1.29 -4.88
C VAL A 14 4.20 -0.12 -5.32
N PHE A 15 2.89 -0.35 -5.36
CA PHE A 15 2.33 -1.62 -5.82
C PHE A 15 0.95 -1.42 -6.46
N ARG A 16 0.55 -2.43 -7.24
CA ARG A 16 -0.72 -2.50 -7.96
C ARG A 16 -1.45 -3.76 -7.50
N LEU A 17 -2.78 -3.71 -7.49
CA LEU A 17 -3.64 -4.89 -7.32
C LEU A 17 -4.12 -5.38 -8.71
N PRO A 18 -4.82 -6.52 -8.81
CA PRO A 18 -5.28 -7.05 -10.09
C PRO A 18 -6.14 -6.07 -10.91
N ASP A 19 -6.92 -5.22 -10.24
CA ASP A 19 -7.73 -4.17 -10.86
C ASP A 19 -7.83 -2.92 -9.98
N GLU A 20 -8.34 -1.83 -10.56
CA GLU A 20 -8.45 -0.53 -9.89
C GLU A 20 -9.56 -0.47 -8.84
N ASP A 21 -10.56 -1.34 -8.91
CA ASP A 21 -11.65 -1.36 -7.94
C ASP A 21 -11.16 -1.97 -6.62
N LEU A 22 -10.34 -3.02 -6.70
CA LEU A 22 -9.59 -3.51 -5.55
C LEU A 22 -8.65 -2.45 -4.97
N GLU A 23 -8.00 -1.63 -5.80
CA GLU A 23 -7.14 -0.53 -5.30
C GLU A 23 -7.95 0.53 -4.54
N LYS A 24 -9.12 0.92 -5.08
CA LYS A 24 -10.04 1.84 -4.38
C LYS A 24 -10.52 1.27 -3.05
N ARG A 25 -10.91 -0.02 -3.04
CA ARG A 25 -11.35 -0.73 -1.84
C ARG A 25 -10.23 -0.81 -0.80
N PHE A 26 -9.03 -1.20 -1.21
CA PHE A 26 -7.86 -1.24 -0.33
C PHE A 26 -7.61 0.11 0.35
N VAL A 27 -7.61 1.21 -0.42
CA VAL A 27 -7.38 2.55 0.12
C VAL A 27 -8.50 2.96 1.08
N ALA A 28 -9.76 2.63 0.78
CA ALA A 28 -10.89 2.93 1.64
C ALA A 28 -10.87 2.14 2.96
N GLU A 29 -10.63 0.83 2.88
CA GLU A 29 -10.56 -0.05 4.05
C GLU A 29 -9.33 0.27 4.92
N ALA A 30 -8.18 0.55 4.30
CA ALA A 30 -6.99 0.98 5.02
C ALA A 30 -7.22 2.30 5.77
N ALA A 31 -7.88 3.28 5.13
CA ALA A 31 -8.23 4.54 5.77
C ALA A 31 -9.19 4.33 6.95
N ALA A 32 -10.16 3.41 6.84
CA ALA A 32 -11.05 3.04 7.93
C ALA A 32 -10.30 2.36 9.10
N ALA A 33 -9.22 1.63 8.81
CA ALA A 33 -8.30 1.06 9.78
C ALA A 33 -7.23 2.06 10.29
N GLY A 34 -7.34 3.35 9.98
CA GLY A 34 -6.43 4.41 10.44
C GLY A 34 -5.15 4.56 9.61
N MET A 35 -4.98 3.78 8.54
CA MET A 35 -3.86 3.88 7.61
C MET A 35 -4.22 4.81 6.45
N VAL A 36 -3.92 6.10 6.62
CA VAL A 36 -4.24 7.14 5.63
C VAL A 36 -3.10 7.41 4.65
N ASN A 37 -3.38 8.17 3.59
CA ASN A 37 -2.40 8.62 2.58
C ASN A 37 -1.72 7.53 1.73
N LEU A 38 -2.36 6.35 1.60
CA LEU A 38 -1.85 5.24 0.79
C LEU A 38 -2.18 5.33 -0.70
N LYS A 39 -3.01 6.29 -1.13
CA LYS A 39 -3.38 6.46 -2.54
C LYS A 39 -2.15 6.78 -3.38
N GLY A 40 -1.93 6.01 -4.45
CA GLY A 40 -0.84 6.22 -5.39
C GLY A 40 -0.92 7.55 -6.14
N HIS A 41 0.17 7.90 -6.82
CA HIS A 41 0.23 9.15 -7.59
C HIS A 41 -0.75 9.10 -8.78
N ARG A 42 -1.44 10.21 -9.05
CA ARG A 42 -2.50 10.30 -10.07
C ARG A 42 -2.11 9.79 -11.47
N SER A 43 -0.84 9.90 -11.84
CA SER A 43 -0.35 9.49 -13.17
C SER A 43 -0.10 7.99 -13.30
N VAL A 44 0.09 7.28 -12.19
CA VAL A 44 0.44 5.86 -12.16
C VAL A 44 -0.65 5.03 -11.50
N GLY A 45 -1.57 5.63 -10.75
CA GLY A 45 -2.59 4.90 -9.99
C GLY A 45 -1.97 4.05 -8.89
N GLY A 46 -2.67 2.99 -8.47
CA GLY A 46 -2.15 2.06 -7.49
C GLY A 46 -2.08 2.59 -6.07
N ILE A 47 -1.19 1.96 -5.31
CA ILE A 47 -0.99 2.21 -3.89
C ILE A 47 0.47 2.62 -3.67
N ARG A 48 0.69 3.59 -2.79
CA ARG A 48 2.01 4.05 -2.38
C ARG A 48 2.09 4.11 -0.86
N ALA A 49 2.98 3.31 -0.29
CA ALA A 49 3.35 3.39 1.12
C ALA A 49 4.68 4.15 1.27
N SER A 50 4.64 5.29 1.96
CA SER A 50 5.82 6.11 2.25
C SER A 50 6.28 5.85 3.68
N VAL A 51 7.50 5.32 3.83
CA VAL A 51 8.08 4.87 5.12
C VAL A 51 9.34 5.67 5.45
N TYR A 52 9.17 6.98 5.61
CA TYR A 52 10.26 7.88 5.99
C TYR A 52 10.75 7.61 7.42
N ASN A 53 11.87 8.22 7.81
CA ASN A 53 12.54 7.99 9.10
C ASN A 53 11.63 8.09 10.35
N ALA A 54 10.58 8.91 10.29
CA ALA A 54 9.64 9.09 11.40
C ALA A 54 8.55 8.01 11.49
N MET A 55 8.47 7.11 10.51
CA MET A 55 7.49 6.02 10.51
C MET A 55 7.98 4.87 11.40
N PRO A 56 7.21 4.51 12.46
CA PRO A 56 7.56 3.37 13.31
C PRO A 56 7.47 2.05 12.55
N VAL A 57 8.25 1.06 12.97
CA VAL A 57 8.24 -0.30 12.38
C VAL A 57 6.87 -0.95 12.57
N GLU A 58 6.21 -0.68 13.69
CA GLU A 58 4.89 -1.19 14.06
C GLU A 58 3.82 -0.73 13.05
N SER A 59 3.96 0.47 12.49
CA SER A 59 3.05 0.95 11.43
C SER A 59 3.22 0.15 10.14
N VAL A 60 4.45 -0.23 9.80
CA VAL A 60 4.72 -1.09 8.64
C VAL A 60 4.19 -2.50 8.88
N GLN A 61 4.37 -3.05 10.08
CA GLN A 61 3.80 -4.34 10.46
C GLN A 61 2.27 -4.34 10.40
N THR A 62 1.63 -3.26 10.84
CA THR A 62 0.17 -3.08 10.75
C THR A 62 -0.29 -3.10 9.30
N LEU A 63 0.42 -2.39 8.41
CA LEU A 63 0.13 -2.41 6.97
C LEU A 63 0.29 -3.81 6.38
N VAL A 64 1.35 -4.54 6.74
CA VAL A 64 1.58 -5.92 6.25
C VAL A 64 0.49 -6.88 6.74
N GLY A 65 0.06 -6.75 8.00
CA GLY A 65 -1.06 -7.53 8.54
C GLY A 65 -2.36 -7.24 7.78
N PHE A 66 -2.69 -5.96 7.61
CA PHE A 66 -3.83 -5.55 6.81
C PHE A 66 -3.77 -6.08 5.37
N MET A 67 -2.59 -6.07 4.73
CA MET A 67 -2.43 -6.62 3.38
C MET A 67 -2.72 -8.12 3.31
N ALA A 68 -2.34 -8.89 4.35
CA ALA A 68 -2.64 -10.32 4.43
C ALA A 68 -4.15 -10.56 4.60
N ASP A 69 -4.79 -9.82 5.51
CA ASP A 69 -6.23 -9.91 5.77
C ASP A 69 -7.04 -9.49 4.54
N PHE A 70 -6.68 -8.36 3.92
CA PHE A 70 -7.32 -7.87 2.69
C PHE A 70 -7.21 -8.90 1.56
N ARG A 71 -6.05 -9.53 1.39
CA ARG A 71 -5.86 -10.58 0.39
C ARG A 71 -6.75 -11.78 0.68
N SER A 72 -6.85 -12.22 1.94
CA SER A 72 -7.68 -13.37 2.33
C SER A 72 -9.17 -13.10 2.10
N ALA A 73 -9.64 -11.90 2.43
CA ALA A 73 -11.05 -11.50 2.28
C ALA A 73 -11.47 -11.22 0.83
N ASN A 74 -10.52 -11.05 -0.09
CA ASN A 74 -10.76 -10.67 -1.49
C ASN A 74 -10.04 -11.58 -2.49
N ALA A 75 -9.70 -12.81 -2.08
CA ALA A 75 -9.08 -13.83 -2.92
C ALA A 75 -10.08 -14.47 -3.90
#